data_AF-A0A011VZA4-F1
#
_entry.id   AF-A0A011VZA4-F1
#
_cell.length_a   1.000
_cell.length_b   1.000
_cell.length_c   1.000
_cell.angle_alpha   90.00
_cell.angle_beta   90.00
_cell.angle_gamma   90.00
#
_symmetry.space_group_name_H-M   'P 1'
#
loop_
_entity.id
_entity.type
_entity.pdbx_description
1 polymer ?
#
loop_
_entity_poly.entity_id
_entity_poly.type
_entity_poly.pdbx_seq_one_letter_code
_entity_poly.pdbx_strand_id
1 'polypeptide(L)'
;MSFKTKAAALVMAAVAVGSTLSAMPVSAAVQTSAPAAYDISSSKAPTARSVYTSTAKSITINWDKADGATGYYIYRWSSSAPTWVRIGTASAAASSYTDKKVTASASFKYYVVAFKKSGSKRIMSNRSGEISACTKPSAPTIVDTSADTTSFTVSWDRVKCSGYEVSYMKSGGSWSTPKKVTSSASTSLDITGLKADTKYSVRVRAFVKADNGSTVYSSWSSAANVNTKAIPAPEPDFGYKRSSQYLIDRLDKATVSSKKNTYYECNRQGDTEKKTLITISDTDMATIKCFVDTHYTSDMTDGEFLDYTVQWLNKKISYADGYHGPAYSTIWNRSHVDNCFNYKVGQCIQYNSTICAVMRYLGYDARVVQGWRGSSLGNKWQHFWCEVTINGKDYVMDSYNYGTDGDWYFVCATYGETRPYSYNSHYIMNNKLM
;
A
#
# COMPACT_ATOMS: atom_id res chain seq x y z
N MET A 1 -33.28 62.53 -26.88
CA MET A 1 -33.46 63.98 -26.65
C MET A 1 -34.29 64.15 -25.39
N SER A 2 -33.68 64.70 -24.33
CA SER A 2 -34.02 66.02 -23.76
C SER A 2 -35.25 65.95 -22.83
N PHE A 3 -35.08 65.80 -21.51
CA PHE A 3 -34.66 66.78 -20.48
C PHE A 3 -35.85 67.49 -19.80
N LYS A 4 -35.71 67.61 -18.46
CA LYS A 4 -36.28 68.59 -17.51
C LYS A 4 -37.64 68.30 -16.86
N THR A 5 -37.99 68.79 -15.67
CA THR A 5 -37.39 69.19 -14.36
C THR A 5 -38.59 69.69 -13.50
N LYS A 6 -38.43 69.74 -12.16
CA LYS A 6 -39.17 70.53 -11.12
C LYS A 6 -40.29 69.77 -10.39
N ALA A 7 -40.23 69.54 -9.07
CA ALA A 7 -40.23 70.46 -7.90
C ALA A 7 -41.54 71.28 -7.82
N ALA A 8 -42.27 71.45 -6.72
CA ALA A 8 -42.12 71.18 -5.28
C ALA A 8 -43.54 71.24 -4.64
N ALA A 9 -43.71 70.81 -3.38
CA ALA A 9 -44.88 71.18 -2.57
C ALA A 9 -44.41 71.81 -1.25
N LEU A 10 -44.94 73.01 -1.01
CA LEU A 10 -44.69 73.93 0.09
C LEU A 10 -45.86 73.83 1.07
N VAL A 11 -45.59 73.83 2.38
CA VAL A 11 -46.58 74.23 3.39
C VAL A 11 -45.89 75.17 4.37
N MET A 12 -46.37 76.41 4.41
CA MET A 12 -46.04 77.41 5.44
C MET A 12 -47.03 77.31 6.60
N ALA A 13 -46.57 77.65 7.80
CA ALA A 13 -47.39 78.17 8.88
C ALA A 13 -46.82 79.52 9.33
N ALA A 14 -47.71 80.49 9.53
CA ALA A 14 -47.46 81.91 9.80
C ALA A 14 -47.72 82.27 11.27
N VAL A 15 -47.09 83.35 11.77
CA VAL A 15 -47.56 84.37 12.77
C VAL A 15 -46.46 85.48 12.77
N ALA A 16 -46.65 86.70 12.24
CA ALA A 16 -47.34 87.93 12.69
C ALA A 16 -46.50 88.93 13.57
N VAL A 17 -46.12 90.04 12.90
CA VAL A 17 -46.05 91.49 13.26
C VAL A 17 -45.34 92.02 14.53
N GLY A 18 -44.44 93.00 14.34
CA GLY A 18 -44.06 94.01 15.35
C GLY A 18 -42.78 94.81 15.03
N SER A 19 -42.90 96.10 14.75
CA SER A 19 -41.85 97.06 14.38
C SER A 19 -41.13 97.73 15.57
N THR A 20 -39.80 97.93 15.51
CA THR A 20 -39.05 99.18 15.81
C THR A 20 -37.53 98.96 15.63
N LEU A 21 -36.85 99.90 14.96
CA LEU A 21 -35.39 99.97 14.81
C LEU A 21 -34.71 100.47 16.10
N SER A 22 -33.59 99.85 16.51
CA SER A 22 -32.49 100.51 17.20
C SER A 22 -31.21 99.69 17.04
N ALA A 23 -30.15 100.34 16.59
CA ALA A 23 -28.89 99.77 16.19
C ALA A 23 -28.00 99.38 17.39
N MET A 24 -27.26 98.27 17.25
CA MET A 24 -25.92 98.13 17.85
C MET A 24 -24.99 97.36 16.90
N PRO A 25 -23.67 97.65 16.92
CA PRO A 25 -22.80 97.36 15.78
C PRO A 25 -21.76 96.26 16.04
N VAL A 26 -21.21 95.78 14.92
CA VAL A 26 -19.91 95.13 14.68
C VAL A 26 -19.66 93.69 15.19
N SER A 27 -19.17 92.91 14.22
CA SER A 27 -18.23 91.78 14.33
C SER A 27 -18.81 90.38 14.52
N ALA A 28 -19.08 89.73 13.39
CA ALA A 28 -18.68 88.33 13.21
C ALA A 28 -18.42 88.10 11.72
N ALA A 29 -17.16 88.05 11.34
CA ALA A 29 -16.79 87.41 10.09
C ALA A 29 -17.29 85.95 10.18
N VAL A 30 -18.27 85.59 9.35
CA VAL A 30 -18.63 84.19 9.14
C VAL A 30 -17.41 83.53 8.52
N GLN A 31 -16.64 82.79 9.34
CA GLN A 31 -15.73 81.78 8.82
C GLN A 31 -16.59 80.74 8.11
N THR A 32 -16.66 80.85 6.78
CA THR A 32 -17.04 79.72 5.95
C THR A 32 -15.94 78.68 6.10
N SER A 33 -16.10 77.76 7.04
CA SER A 33 -15.26 76.57 7.09
C SER A 33 -15.49 75.79 5.79
N ALA A 34 -14.45 75.70 4.97
CA ALA A 34 -14.42 74.77 3.85
C ALA A 34 -14.78 73.37 4.39
N PRO A 35 -15.55 72.55 3.65
CA PRO A 35 -15.84 71.19 4.07
C PRO A 35 -14.50 70.51 4.35
N ALA A 36 -14.35 69.99 5.57
CA ALA A 36 -13.17 69.28 5.99
C ALA A 36 -12.78 68.28 4.90
N ALA A 37 -11.59 68.46 4.33
CA ALA A 37 -10.99 67.42 3.53
C ALA A 37 -10.94 66.18 4.43
N TYR A 38 -11.80 65.21 4.17
CA TYR A 38 -11.76 63.91 4.83
C TYR A 38 -10.44 63.24 4.40
N ASP A 39 -9.38 63.60 5.12
CA ASP A 39 -8.13 62.89 5.14
C ASP A 39 -8.49 61.47 5.54
N ILE A 40 -8.23 60.53 4.62
CA ILE A 40 -8.23 59.14 5.01
C ILE A 40 -7.00 59.07 5.86
N SER A 41 -7.17 59.05 7.18
CA SER A 41 -6.08 58.61 8.03
C SER A 41 -5.51 57.36 7.37
N SER A 42 -4.22 57.40 7.07
CA SER A 42 -3.39 56.37 6.47
C SER A 42 -3.43 55.01 7.21
N SER A 43 -4.37 54.80 8.12
CA SER A 43 -4.32 53.86 9.24
C SER A 43 -5.17 52.59 9.12
N LYS A 44 -6.09 52.42 8.15
CA LYS A 44 -6.88 51.18 8.07
C LYS A 44 -6.65 50.40 6.77
N ALA A 45 -5.55 49.65 6.75
CA ALA A 45 -5.28 48.64 5.73
C ALA A 45 -6.40 47.58 5.68
N PRO A 46 -6.64 46.93 4.53
CA PRO A 46 -7.44 45.70 4.51
C PRO A 46 -6.84 44.64 5.43
N THR A 47 -7.67 43.88 6.14
CA THR A 47 -7.18 42.75 6.94
C THR A 47 -7.07 41.52 6.05
N ALA A 48 -5.86 41.02 5.85
CA ALA A 48 -5.64 39.79 5.10
C ALA A 48 -6.23 38.59 5.85
N ARG A 49 -6.91 37.69 5.14
CA ARG A 49 -7.30 36.38 5.68
C ARG A 49 -6.25 35.34 5.29
N SER A 50 -5.80 34.55 6.25
CA SER A 50 -4.85 33.47 6.02
C SER A 50 -5.45 32.31 5.20
N VAL A 51 -6.78 32.19 5.18
CA VAL A 51 -7.50 31.16 4.42
C VAL A 51 -7.68 31.59 2.96
N TYR A 52 -7.18 30.75 2.05
CA TYR A 52 -7.31 30.90 0.60
C TYR A 52 -7.88 29.61 -0.01
N THR A 53 -8.39 29.71 -1.25
CA THR A 53 -8.70 28.53 -2.06
C THR A 53 -7.77 28.46 -3.25
N SER A 54 -7.39 27.26 -3.66
CA SER A 54 -6.50 27.08 -4.81
C SER A 54 -6.88 25.86 -5.65
N THR A 55 -6.50 25.95 -6.92
CA THR A 55 -6.45 24.86 -7.89
C THR A 55 -5.01 24.72 -8.41
N ALA A 56 -4.79 23.85 -9.40
CA ALA A 56 -3.50 23.80 -10.09
C ALA A 56 -3.20 25.06 -10.93
N LYS A 57 -4.21 25.89 -11.23
CA LYS A 57 -4.10 27.04 -12.14
C LYS A 57 -4.66 28.35 -11.56
N SER A 58 -5.06 28.36 -10.29
CA SER A 58 -5.59 29.55 -9.66
C SER A 58 -5.38 29.59 -8.15
N ILE A 59 -5.27 30.81 -7.62
CA ILE A 59 -5.34 31.10 -6.18
C ILE A 59 -6.38 32.20 -5.98
N THR A 60 -7.32 31.98 -5.07
CA THR A 60 -8.25 33.01 -4.60
C THR A 60 -7.87 33.42 -3.18
N ILE A 61 -7.45 34.66 -3.03
CA ILE A 61 -7.16 35.28 -1.74
C ILE A 61 -8.38 36.03 -1.23
N ASN A 62 -8.50 36.19 0.09
CA ASN A 62 -9.62 36.86 0.74
C ASN A 62 -9.10 37.89 1.75
N TRP A 63 -9.87 38.96 1.95
CA TRP A 63 -9.57 40.01 2.93
C TRP A 63 -10.85 40.60 3.51
N ASP A 64 -10.75 41.16 4.70
CA ASP A 64 -11.80 42.01 5.25
C ASP A 64 -11.71 43.41 4.64
N LYS A 65 -12.87 43.98 4.33
CA LYS A 65 -12.97 45.27 3.64
C LYS A 65 -12.39 46.38 4.51
N ALA A 66 -11.75 47.35 3.85
CA ALA A 66 -11.31 48.57 4.50
C ALA A 66 -12.42 49.62 4.43
N ASP A 67 -12.72 50.27 5.56
CA ASP A 67 -13.77 51.28 5.63
C ASP A 67 -13.45 52.46 4.69
N GLY A 68 -14.45 52.91 3.94
CA GLY A 68 -14.31 54.03 3.01
C GLY A 68 -13.48 53.74 1.74
N ALA A 69 -13.08 52.49 1.50
CA ALA A 69 -12.39 52.09 0.28
C ALA A 69 -13.32 52.17 -0.94
N THR A 70 -12.82 52.73 -2.05
CA THR A 70 -13.50 52.70 -3.36
C THR A 70 -13.01 51.56 -4.25
N GLY A 71 -11.98 50.84 -3.81
CA GLY A 71 -11.46 49.64 -4.46
C GLY A 71 -10.16 49.18 -3.83
N TYR A 72 -9.59 48.13 -4.42
CA TYR A 72 -8.39 47.47 -3.91
C TYR A 72 -7.39 47.22 -5.03
N TYR A 73 -6.11 47.37 -4.75
CA TYR A 73 -5.02 46.85 -5.57
C TYR A 73 -4.47 45.57 -4.97
N ILE A 74 -4.29 44.58 -5.83
CA ILE A 74 -3.77 43.27 -5.46
C ILE A 74 -2.36 43.15 -5.99
N TYR A 75 -1.43 42.85 -5.09
CA TYR A 75 -0.03 42.65 -5.41
C TYR A 75 0.39 41.21 -5.15
N ARG A 76 1.30 40.72 -5.98
CA ARG A 76 1.92 39.41 -5.85
C ARG A 76 3.43 39.55 -5.89
N TRP A 77 4.13 38.81 -5.03
CA TRP A 77 5.58 38.72 -5.07
C TRP A 77 6.01 38.01 -6.36
N SER A 78 6.92 38.64 -7.10
CA SER A 78 7.56 38.01 -8.25
C SER A 78 8.95 37.52 -7.84
N SER A 79 9.24 36.24 -8.03
CA SER A 79 10.58 35.69 -7.76
C SER A 79 11.57 35.91 -8.90
N SER A 80 11.08 36.05 -10.15
CA SER A 80 11.91 36.32 -11.33
C SER A 80 12.42 37.76 -11.40
N ALA A 81 11.69 38.68 -10.78
CA ALA A 81 12.10 40.05 -10.52
C ALA A 81 11.71 40.32 -9.08
N PRO A 82 12.64 40.32 -8.10
CA PRO A 82 12.36 40.29 -6.66
C PRO A 82 11.68 41.57 -6.17
N THR A 83 10.43 41.75 -6.57
CA THR A 83 9.61 42.92 -6.35
C THR A 83 8.14 42.54 -6.32
N TRP A 84 7.33 43.42 -5.74
CA TRP A 84 5.89 43.28 -5.69
C TRP A 84 5.25 43.87 -6.95
N VAL A 85 4.52 43.03 -7.68
CA VAL A 85 3.86 43.42 -8.92
C VAL A 85 2.36 43.50 -8.69
N ARG A 86 1.73 44.61 -9.14
CA ARG A 86 0.27 44.73 -9.13
C ARG A 86 -0.31 43.80 -10.19
N ILE A 87 -1.08 42.80 -9.78
CA ILE A 87 -1.68 41.81 -10.66
C ILE A 87 -3.15 42.07 -10.98
N GLY A 88 -3.80 42.97 -10.23
CA GLY A 88 -5.21 43.26 -10.42
C GLY A 88 -5.72 44.46 -9.63
N THR A 89 -6.94 44.86 -9.97
CA THR A 89 -7.73 45.87 -9.25
C THR A 89 -9.13 45.29 -9.00
N ALA A 90 -9.64 45.41 -7.79
CA ALA A 90 -10.98 44.95 -7.42
C ALA A 90 -11.87 46.14 -6.99
N SER A 91 -13.19 45.98 -7.11
CA SER A 91 -14.17 47.01 -6.74
C SER A 91 -14.27 47.17 -5.21
N ALA A 92 -14.89 48.27 -4.76
CA ALA A 92 -15.15 48.53 -3.33
C ALA A 92 -15.90 47.39 -2.64
N ALA A 93 -16.82 46.74 -3.37
CA ALA A 93 -17.65 45.65 -2.85
C ALA A 93 -16.91 44.31 -2.78
N ALA A 94 -15.75 44.18 -3.42
CA ALA A 94 -14.99 42.93 -3.43
C ALA A 94 -14.31 42.67 -2.08
N SER A 95 -14.26 41.40 -1.69
CA SER A 95 -13.53 40.88 -0.54
C SER A 95 -12.65 39.69 -0.92
N SER A 96 -12.47 39.45 -2.22
CA SER A 96 -11.65 38.37 -2.77
C SER A 96 -11.12 38.71 -4.16
N TYR A 97 -10.05 38.03 -4.55
CA TYR A 97 -9.46 38.13 -5.89
C TYR A 97 -8.88 36.79 -6.32
N THR A 98 -9.19 36.37 -7.55
CA THR A 98 -8.66 35.13 -8.14
C THR A 98 -7.54 35.44 -9.12
N ASP A 99 -6.31 35.08 -8.75
CA ASP A 99 -5.18 35.06 -9.66
C ASP A 99 -5.21 33.77 -10.51
N LYS A 100 -5.33 33.92 -11.83
CA LYS A 100 -5.33 32.83 -12.81
C LYS A 100 -3.99 32.69 -13.55
N LYS A 101 -3.00 33.54 -13.25
CA LYS A 101 -1.67 33.57 -13.88
C LYS A 101 -0.62 32.91 -12.99
N VAL A 102 -0.99 31.78 -12.38
CA VAL A 102 -0.17 30.97 -11.47
C VAL A 102 0.04 29.57 -12.04
N THR A 103 1.12 28.92 -11.64
CA THR A 103 1.48 27.56 -12.07
C THR A 103 1.29 26.56 -10.94
N ALA A 104 1.08 25.29 -11.28
CA ALA A 104 0.86 24.22 -10.30
C ALA A 104 2.09 23.99 -9.41
N SER A 105 1.85 23.54 -8.18
CA SER A 105 2.89 23.21 -7.20
C SER A 105 3.91 24.33 -7.00
N ALA A 106 3.42 25.54 -6.77
CA ALA A 106 4.23 26.72 -6.55
C ALA A 106 3.66 27.57 -5.39
N SER A 107 4.56 28.12 -4.60
CA SER A 107 4.26 29.05 -3.52
C SER A 107 4.21 30.49 -4.05
N PHE A 108 3.27 31.26 -3.53
CA PHE A 108 3.03 32.66 -3.88
C PHE A 108 2.77 33.47 -2.62
N LYS A 109 3.16 34.74 -2.66
CA LYS A 109 2.86 35.72 -1.61
C LYS A 109 2.04 36.86 -2.19
N TYR A 110 1.02 37.29 -1.46
CA TYR A 110 0.15 38.39 -1.85
C TYR A 110 0.02 39.42 -0.74
N TYR A 111 -0.29 40.65 -1.11
CA TYR A 111 -0.91 41.62 -0.20
C TYR A 111 -1.94 42.45 -0.95
N VAL A 112 -2.81 43.11 -0.18
CA VAL A 112 -3.89 43.96 -0.69
C VAL A 112 -3.71 45.37 -0.14
N VAL A 113 -3.98 46.37 -0.98
CA VAL A 113 -3.98 47.79 -0.59
C VAL A 113 -5.32 48.39 -0.97
N ALA A 114 -6.02 49.01 -0.01
CA ALA A 114 -7.22 49.77 -0.31
C ALA A 114 -6.87 51.12 -0.94
N PHE A 115 -7.74 51.62 -1.80
CA PHE A 115 -7.66 53.00 -2.27
C PHE A 115 -9.03 53.67 -2.24
N LYS A 116 -9.03 54.98 -1.98
CA LYS A 116 -10.20 55.84 -2.17
C LYS A 116 -9.92 56.83 -3.29
N LYS A 117 -10.88 56.98 -4.19
CA LYS A 117 -10.86 57.99 -5.25
C LYS A 117 -11.38 59.31 -4.70
N SER A 118 -10.62 60.39 -4.89
CA SER A 118 -11.04 61.76 -4.61
C SER A 118 -10.69 62.61 -5.84
N GLY A 119 -11.69 62.91 -6.67
CA GLY A 119 -11.47 63.49 -8.00
C GLY A 119 -10.61 62.59 -8.90
N SER A 120 -9.51 63.14 -9.43
CA SER A 120 -8.50 62.40 -10.22
C SER A 120 -7.44 61.71 -9.36
N LYS A 121 -7.38 62.00 -8.05
CA LYS A 121 -6.37 61.45 -7.13
C LYS A 121 -6.86 60.15 -6.49
N ARG A 122 -5.89 59.28 -6.16
CA ARG A 122 -6.11 58.06 -5.37
C ARG A 122 -5.25 58.10 -4.12
N ILE A 123 -5.89 57.98 -2.97
CA ILE A 123 -5.22 57.90 -1.67
C ILE A 123 -5.15 56.43 -1.29
N MET A 124 -3.97 55.95 -0.91
CA MET A 124 -3.67 54.55 -0.64
C MET A 124 -3.62 54.27 0.87
N SER A 125 -4.09 53.10 1.31
CA SER A 125 -3.86 52.61 2.67
C SER A 125 -2.44 52.02 2.83
N ASN A 126 -2.09 51.65 4.06
CA ASN A 126 -1.02 50.67 4.31
C ASN A 126 -1.35 49.31 3.65
N ARG A 127 -0.34 48.44 3.52
CA ARG A 127 -0.49 47.07 3.03
C ARG A 127 -1.24 46.22 4.07
N SER A 128 -2.05 45.28 3.59
CA SER A 128 -2.49 44.15 4.43
C SER A 128 -1.29 43.32 4.90
N GLY A 129 -1.51 42.44 5.88
CA GLY A 129 -0.59 41.34 6.14
C GLY A 129 -0.34 40.49 4.87
N GLU A 130 0.80 39.80 4.82
CA GLU A 130 1.13 38.91 3.71
C GLU A 130 0.28 37.64 3.74
N ILE A 131 -0.26 37.27 2.58
CA ILE A 131 -0.98 36.02 2.38
C ILE A 131 -0.03 35.06 1.67
N SER A 132 0.46 34.05 2.41
CA SER A 132 1.24 32.95 1.83
C SER A 132 0.29 31.87 1.33
N ALA A 133 0.32 31.60 0.04
CA ALA A 133 -0.56 30.64 -0.62
C ALA A 133 0.22 29.69 -1.54
N CYS A 134 -0.32 28.50 -1.78
CA CYS A 134 0.29 27.50 -2.64
C CYS A 134 -0.77 26.91 -3.58
N THR A 135 -0.41 26.78 -4.87
CA THR A 135 -1.25 26.08 -5.84
C THR A 135 -1.24 24.58 -5.58
N LYS A 136 -2.36 23.93 -5.84
CA LYS A 136 -2.44 22.47 -5.74
C LYS A 136 -1.55 21.83 -6.83
N PRO A 137 -0.97 20.66 -6.59
CA PRO A 137 -0.45 19.85 -7.68
C PRO A 137 -1.57 19.44 -8.64
N SER A 138 -1.21 19.11 -9.88
CA SER A 138 -2.11 18.37 -10.77
C SER A 138 -2.43 17.00 -10.16
N ALA A 139 -3.65 16.52 -10.36
CA ALA A 139 -3.99 15.14 -10.00
C ALA A 139 -3.21 14.20 -10.93
N PRO A 140 -2.52 13.17 -10.40
CA PRO A 140 -1.91 12.17 -11.24
C PRO A 140 -2.99 11.30 -11.92
N THR A 141 -2.61 10.70 -13.03
CA THR A 141 -3.37 9.71 -13.78
C THR A 141 -2.75 8.34 -13.52
N ILE A 142 -3.57 7.36 -13.10
CA ILE A 142 -3.11 5.97 -13.02
C ILE A 142 -2.93 5.47 -14.46
N VAL A 143 -1.73 5.00 -14.79
CA VAL A 143 -1.38 4.54 -16.13
C VAL A 143 -1.36 3.02 -16.25
N ASP A 144 -1.15 2.32 -15.14
CA ASP A 144 -1.13 0.85 -15.12
C ASP A 144 -1.45 0.29 -13.73
N THR A 145 -1.99 -0.93 -13.72
CA THR A 145 -2.15 -1.76 -12.53
C THR A 145 -1.86 -3.22 -12.88
N SER A 146 -0.94 -3.84 -12.16
CA SER A 146 -0.61 -5.26 -12.33
C SER A 146 -0.90 -6.02 -11.04
N ALA A 147 -1.56 -7.16 -11.14
CA ALA A 147 -2.02 -7.91 -9.99
C ALA A 147 -1.28 -9.24 -9.80
N ASP A 148 -1.13 -9.62 -8.54
CA ASP A 148 -0.77 -10.95 -8.10
C ASP A 148 -1.87 -11.51 -7.19
N THR A 149 -1.63 -12.68 -6.61
CA THR A 149 -2.57 -13.43 -5.77
C THR A 149 -2.89 -12.68 -4.48
N THR A 150 -1.90 -12.06 -3.84
CA THR A 150 -2.09 -11.34 -2.56
C THR A 150 -1.54 -9.91 -2.58
N SER A 151 -1.28 -9.38 -3.78
CA SER A 151 -0.76 -8.03 -3.97
C SER A 151 -1.18 -7.45 -5.32
N PHE A 152 -1.01 -6.15 -5.49
CA PHE A 152 -0.96 -5.52 -6.80
C PHE A 152 -0.01 -4.32 -6.76
N THR A 153 0.55 -3.97 -7.92
CA THR A 153 1.30 -2.74 -8.15
C THR A 153 0.41 -1.74 -8.87
N VAL A 154 0.42 -0.49 -8.43
CA VAL A 154 -0.22 0.63 -9.13
C VAL A 154 0.85 1.60 -9.61
N SER A 155 0.74 2.05 -10.85
CA SER A 155 1.67 3.01 -11.48
C SER A 155 0.92 4.22 -12.02
N TRP A 156 1.51 5.41 -11.94
CA TRP A 156 0.89 6.67 -12.33
C TRP A 156 1.84 7.60 -13.10
N ASP A 157 1.28 8.57 -13.82
CA ASP A 157 2.06 9.59 -14.51
C ASP A 157 2.81 10.52 -13.54
N ARG A 158 3.96 11.04 -13.96
CA ARG A 158 4.73 11.95 -13.11
C ARG A 158 4.14 13.35 -13.18
N VAL A 159 3.85 13.94 -12.01
CA VAL A 159 3.47 15.35 -11.88
C VAL A 159 4.46 16.12 -10.99
N LYS A 160 4.56 17.44 -11.18
CA LYS A 160 5.36 18.29 -10.30
C LYS A 160 4.76 18.28 -8.89
N CYS A 161 5.47 17.73 -7.91
CA CYS A 161 5.00 17.59 -6.53
C CYS A 161 6.18 17.35 -5.56
N SER A 162 5.88 17.28 -4.26
CA SER A 162 6.81 16.79 -3.23
C SER A 162 6.68 15.28 -2.99
N GLY A 163 5.58 14.66 -3.40
CA GLY A 163 5.34 13.22 -3.25
C GLY A 163 3.88 12.86 -3.52
N TYR A 164 3.54 11.61 -3.27
CA TYR A 164 2.23 11.03 -3.55
C TYR A 164 1.62 10.36 -2.31
N GLU A 165 0.30 10.19 -2.36
CA GLU A 165 -0.45 9.34 -1.45
C GLU A 165 -1.31 8.39 -2.27
N VAL A 166 -1.29 7.11 -1.90
CA VAL A 166 -2.05 6.04 -2.55
C VAL A 166 -3.03 5.47 -1.53
N SER A 167 -4.29 5.35 -1.92
CA SER A 167 -5.33 4.72 -1.10
C SER A 167 -6.07 3.69 -1.93
N TYR A 168 -6.45 2.58 -1.32
CA TYR A 168 -7.13 1.48 -1.97
C TYR A 168 -8.31 1.02 -1.14
N MET A 169 -9.24 0.31 -1.77
CA MET A 169 -10.50 -0.09 -1.17
C MET A 169 -10.90 -1.45 -1.72
N LYS A 170 -11.25 -2.39 -0.84
CA LYS A 170 -11.93 -3.62 -1.25
C LYS A 170 -13.34 -3.26 -1.74
N SER A 171 -13.80 -3.85 -2.84
CA SER A 171 -15.14 -3.58 -3.39
C SER A 171 -16.24 -3.56 -2.31
N GLY A 172 -17.01 -2.47 -2.24
CA GLY A 172 -18.06 -2.25 -1.24
C GLY A 172 -17.58 -1.87 0.17
N GLY A 173 -16.27 -1.74 0.39
CA GLY A 173 -15.68 -1.33 1.66
C GLY A 173 -15.39 0.17 1.76
N SER A 174 -14.50 0.53 2.68
CA SER A 174 -14.01 1.90 2.88
C SER A 174 -12.59 2.07 2.33
N TRP A 175 -12.26 3.27 1.88
CA TRP A 175 -10.89 3.63 1.49
C TRP A 175 -9.91 3.44 2.66
N SER A 176 -8.78 2.81 2.39
CA SER A 176 -7.70 2.64 3.35
C SER A 176 -7.09 3.98 3.77
N THR A 177 -6.44 4.01 4.94
CA THR A 177 -5.50 5.08 5.27
C THR A 177 -4.49 5.23 4.12
N PRO A 178 -4.25 6.45 3.60
CA PRO A 178 -3.35 6.63 2.48
C PRO A 178 -1.91 6.25 2.82
N LYS A 179 -1.29 5.42 1.98
CA LYS A 179 0.14 5.12 2.01
C LYS A 179 0.89 6.29 1.36
N LYS A 180 1.90 6.82 2.07
CA LYS A 180 2.66 7.99 1.63
C LYS A 180 3.94 7.60 0.89
N VAL A 181 4.16 8.23 -0.26
CA VAL A 181 5.36 8.09 -1.09
C VAL A 181 6.05 9.45 -1.09
N THR A 182 7.17 9.59 -0.38
CA THR A 182 7.83 10.88 -0.12
C THR A 182 8.80 11.31 -1.21
N SER A 183 9.07 10.46 -2.20
CA SER A 183 9.85 10.80 -3.39
C SER A 183 8.93 11.26 -4.50
N SER A 184 9.21 12.43 -5.07
CA SER A 184 8.52 12.92 -6.27
C SER A 184 8.90 12.14 -7.54
N ALA A 185 9.93 11.28 -7.46
CA ALA A 185 10.38 10.43 -8.55
C ALA A 185 9.75 9.04 -8.58
N SER A 186 9.27 8.56 -7.44
CA SER A 186 8.56 7.29 -7.36
C SER A 186 7.17 7.44 -7.97
N THR A 187 6.90 6.64 -9.01
CA THR A 187 5.65 6.66 -9.81
C THR A 187 4.93 5.32 -9.77
N SER A 188 5.31 4.44 -8.85
CA SER A 188 4.64 3.17 -8.58
C SER A 188 4.65 2.85 -7.09
N LEU A 189 3.73 1.98 -6.67
CA LEU A 189 3.68 1.44 -5.31
C LEU A 189 3.08 0.03 -5.30
N ASP A 190 3.73 -0.87 -4.56
CA ASP A 190 3.23 -2.21 -4.27
C ASP A 190 2.29 -2.21 -3.06
N ILE A 191 1.13 -2.81 -3.22
CA ILE A 191 0.14 -3.02 -2.18
C ILE A 191 0.06 -4.53 -1.91
N THR A 192 0.54 -4.96 -0.75
CA THR A 192 0.62 -6.36 -0.32
C THR A 192 -0.38 -6.68 0.80
N GLY A 193 -0.53 -7.97 1.11
CA GLY A 193 -1.40 -8.45 2.21
C GLY A 193 -2.89 -8.45 1.85
N LEU A 194 -3.20 -8.59 0.55
CA LEU A 194 -4.55 -8.59 0.02
C LEU A 194 -5.14 -10.00 -0.05
N LYS A 195 -6.47 -10.09 -0.11
CA LYS A 195 -7.15 -11.35 -0.35
C LYS A 195 -7.06 -11.72 -1.84
N ALA A 196 -6.87 -12.99 -2.14
CA ALA A 196 -6.97 -13.52 -3.49
C ALA A 196 -8.38 -13.40 -4.05
N ASP A 197 -8.48 -13.47 -5.38
CA ASP A 197 -9.73 -13.38 -6.15
C ASP A 197 -10.65 -12.25 -5.69
N THR A 198 -10.07 -11.08 -5.43
CA THR A 198 -10.80 -9.97 -4.82
C THR A 198 -10.61 -8.71 -5.65
N LYS A 199 -11.75 -8.08 -5.98
CA LYS A 199 -11.76 -6.76 -6.63
C LYS A 199 -11.42 -5.66 -5.64
N TYR A 200 -10.43 -4.85 -6.00
CA TYR A 200 -10.03 -3.63 -5.33
C TYR A 200 -10.19 -2.44 -6.27
N SER A 201 -10.40 -1.26 -5.69
CA SER A 201 -10.25 0.03 -6.37
C SER A 201 -9.07 0.78 -5.74
N VAL A 202 -8.26 1.44 -6.55
CA VAL A 202 -7.09 2.21 -6.11
C VAL A 202 -7.11 3.61 -6.69
N ARG A 203 -6.66 4.60 -5.92
CA ARG A 203 -6.53 6.00 -6.33
C ARG A 203 -5.23 6.61 -5.78
N VAL A 204 -4.71 7.59 -6.51
CA VAL A 204 -3.50 8.31 -6.15
C VAL A 204 -3.76 9.82 -6.11
N ARG A 205 -3.09 10.54 -5.22
CA ARG A 205 -3.04 12.01 -5.24
C ARG A 205 -1.62 12.48 -5.00
N ALA A 206 -1.23 13.58 -5.64
CA ALA A 206 0.02 14.27 -5.35
C ALA A 206 -0.15 15.29 -4.21
N PHE A 207 0.94 15.57 -3.50
CA PHE A 207 1.02 16.64 -2.50
C PHE A 207 2.27 17.51 -2.68
N VAL A 208 2.20 18.75 -2.20
CA VAL A 208 3.34 19.67 -2.09
C VAL A 208 3.44 20.21 -0.67
N LYS A 209 4.67 20.42 -0.19
CA LYS A 209 4.95 21.17 1.03
C LYS A 209 5.07 22.65 0.68
N ALA A 210 4.15 23.46 1.16
CA ALA A 210 4.20 24.92 0.99
C ALA A 210 5.25 25.53 1.91
N ASP A 211 5.70 26.75 1.60
CA ASP A 211 6.77 27.45 2.34
C ASP A 211 6.42 27.68 3.81
N ASN A 212 5.12 27.76 4.13
CA ASN A 212 4.61 27.88 5.50
C ASN A 212 4.52 26.54 6.25
N GLY A 213 5.11 25.46 5.71
CA GLY A 213 5.11 24.11 6.29
C GLY A 213 3.82 23.30 6.05
N SER A 214 2.75 23.92 5.55
CA SER A 214 1.49 23.23 5.29
C SER A 214 1.60 22.26 4.11
N THR A 215 0.76 21.23 4.10
CA THR A 215 0.69 20.25 2.99
C THR A 215 -0.53 20.54 2.15
N VAL A 216 -0.33 20.76 0.85
CA VAL A 216 -1.40 21.02 -0.10
C VAL A 216 -1.55 19.83 -1.03
N TYR A 217 -2.76 19.29 -1.09
CA TYR A 217 -3.09 18.10 -1.86
C TYR A 217 -3.78 18.45 -3.16
N SER A 218 -3.45 17.71 -4.20
CA SER A 218 -4.27 17.61 -5.41
C SER A 218 -5.59 16.89 -5.10
N SER A 219 -6.52 16.94 -6.05
CA SER A 219 -7.67 16.03 -6.07
C SER A 219 -7.16 14.59 -6.25
N TRP A 220 -7.92 13.61 -5.78
CA TRP A 220 -7.65 12.22 -6.13
C TRP A 220 -7.77 11.99 -7.64
N SER A 221 -6.97 11.08 -8.17
CA SER A 221 -7.14 10.50 -9.50
C SER A 221 -8.53 9.86 -9.62
N SER A 222 -8.98 9.64 -10.86
CA SER A 222 -9.99 8.61 -11.10
C SER A 222 -9.51 7.28 -10.50
N ALA A 223 -10.43 6.53 -9.89
CA ALA A 223 -10.10 5.24 -9.32
C ALA A 223 -9.90 4.20 -10.44
N ALA A 224 -8.82 3.44 -10.37
CA ALA A 224 -8.62 2.25 -11.20
C ALA A 224 -9.11 1.01 -10.45
N ASN A 225 -9.69 0.04 -11.17
CA ASN A 225 -10.07 -1.24 -10.59
C ASN A 225 -8.99 -2.27 -10.91
N VAL A 226 -8.67 -3.09 -9.92
CA VAL A 226 -7.70 -4.18 -10.03
C VAL A 226 -8.25 -5.39 -9.30
N ASN A 227 -8.19 -6.55 -9.95
CA ASN A 227 -8.57 -7.81 -9.34
C ASN A 227 -7.30 -8.55 -8.98
N THR A 228 -7.11 -8.89 -7.71
CA THR A 228 -6.08 -9.87 -7.34
C THR A 228 -6.38 -11.18 -8.04
N LYS A 229 -5.32 -11.90 -8.41
CA LYS A 229 -5.47 -13.20 -9.06
C LYS A 229 -6.14 -14.17 -8.09
N ALA A 230 -6.95 -15.08 -8.62
CA ALA A 230 -7.34 -16.24 -7.84
C ALA A 230 -6.09 -17.03 -7.44
N ILE A 231 -6.17 -17.72 -6.30
CA ILE A 231 -5.20 -18.77 -6.02
C ILE A 231 -5.31 -19.74 -7.20
N PRO A 232 -4.20 -20.07 -7.88
CA PRO A 232 -4.23 -21.06 -8.96
C PRO A 232 -4.98 -22.29 -8.48
N ALA A 233 -5.91 -22.80 -9.29
CA ALA A 233 -6.48 -24.10 -9.01
C ALA A 233 -5.33 -25.11 -8.86
N PRO A 234 -5.45 -26.12 -7.97
CA PRO A 234 -4.49 -27.20 -7.95
C PRO A 234 -4.30 -27.70 -9.39
N GLU A 235 -3.04 -27.72 -9.84
CA GLU A 235 -2.68 -28.28 -11.15
C GLU A 235 -3.42 -29.60 -11.35
N PRO A 236 -3.95 -29.91 -12.56
CA PRO A 236 -4.61 -31.18 -12.81
C PRO A 236 -3.73 -32.29 -12.26
N ASP A 237 -4.39 -33.15 -11.48
CA ASP A 237 -3.77 -34.23 -10.73
C ASP A 237 -2.77 -34.95 -11.63
N PHE A 238 -1.57 -35.22 -11.12
CA PHE A 238 -0.46 -35.84 -11.86
C PHE A 238 -0.75 -37.31 -12.24
N GLY A 239 -2.04 -37.68 -12.29
CA GLY A 239 -2.57 -39.01 -12.31
C GLY A 239 -2.27 -39.72 -10.99
N TYR A 240 -2.65 -39.13 -9.85
CA TYR A 240 -2.56 -39.82 -8.55
C TYR A 240 -3.08 -41.25 -8.68
N LYS A 241 -2.21 -42.21 -8.34
CA LYS A 241 -2.57 -43.61 -8.25
C LYS A 241 -2.39 -44.02 -6.81
N ARG A 242 -3.52 -44.32 -6.16
CA ARG A 242 -3.53 -44.81 -4.79
C ARG A 242 -2.53 -45.95 -4.62
N SER A 243 -1.65 -45.83 -3.64
CA SER A 243 -0.77 -46.92 -3.21
C SER A 243 -1.59 -48.13 -2.72
N SER A 244 -0.93 -49.28 -2.55
CA SER A 244 -1.57 -50.50 -2.03
C SER A 244 -2.39 -50.23 -0.78
N GLN A 245 -3.65 -50.66 -0.76
CA GLN A 245 -4.63 -50.37 0.30
C GLN A 245 -4.09 -50.59 1.71
N TYR A 246 -3.33 -51.67 1.92
CA TYR A 246 -2.80 -52.02 3.24
C TYR A 246 -1.80 -50.99 3.81
N LEU A 247 -1.15 -50.17 2.95
CA LEU A 247 -0.25 -49.09 3.38
C LEU A 247 -1.06 -47.90 3.87
N ILE A 248 -2.14 -47.58 3.16
CA ILE A 248 -3.10 -46.53 3.52
C ILE A 248 -3.79 -46.88 4.83
N ASP A 249 -4.26 -48.12 4.98
CA ASP A 249 -4.91 -48.61 6.19
C ASP A 249 -4.01 -48.53 7.43
N ARG A 250 -2.67 -48.60 7.28
CA ARG A 250 -1.74 -48.42 8.41
C ARG A 250 -1.75 -46.98 8.89
N LEU A 251 -1.69 -46.03 7.96
CA LEU A 251 -1.75 -44.59 8.27
C LEU A 251 -3.09 -44.24 8.92
N ASP A 252 -4.20 -44.70 8.34
CA ASP A 252 -5.54 -44.42 8.86
C ASP A 252 -5.82 -45.05 10.23
N LYS A 253 -5.07 -46.09 10.61
CA LYS A 253 -5.12 -46.70 11.95
C LYS A 253 -4.22 -46.01 12.98
N ALA A 254 -3.50 -44.97 12.59
CA ALA A 254 -2.62 -44.27 13.51
C ALA A 254 -3.42 -43.45 14.54
N THR A 255 -3.07 -43.62 15.81
CA THR A 255 -3.49 -42.67 16.84
C THR A 255 -2.74 -41.36 16.64
N VAL A 256 -3.42 -40.34 16.11
CA VAL A 256 -2.85 -39.01 15.93
C VAL A 256 -2.91 -38.19 17.21
N SER A 257 -1.87 -37.38 17.45
CA SER A 257 -1.77 -36.44 18.57
C SER A 257 -2.20 -35.03 18.14
N SER A 258 -2.08 -34.04 19.04
CA SER A 258 -2.26 -32.64 18.66
C SER A 258 -1.24 -32.23 17.58
N LYS A 259 -1.69 -31.40 16.61
CA LYS A 259 -0.83 -30.78 15.60
C LYS A 259 0.42 -30.17 16.25
N LYS A 260 1.59 -30.37 15.64
CA LYS A 260 2.86 -29.79 16.12
C LYS A 260 3.57 -29.04 15.01
N ASN A 261 4.29 -27.99 15.39
CA ASN A 261 5.19 -27.24 14.51
C ASN A 261 6.66 -27.66 14.70
N THR A 262 6.92 -28.84 15.26
CA THR A 262 8.28 -29.33 15.51
C THR A 262 8.42 -30.80 15.16
N TYR A 263 9.61 -31.19 14.69
CA TYR A 263 10.01 -32.59 14.49
C TYR A 263 11.49 -32.77 14.85
N TYR A 264 11.91 -34.02 15.04
CA TYR A 264 13.32 -34.35 15.17
C TYR A 264 13.93 -34.74 13.84
N GLU A 265 15.14 -34.24 13.57
CA GLU A 265 16.05 -34.85 12.61
C GLU A 265 16.99 -35.80 13.36
N CYS A 266 16.96 -37.07 13.01
CA CYS A 266 17.67 -38.15 13.68
C CYS A 266 18.80 -38.65 12.77
N ASN A 267 20.05 -38.34 13.10
CA ASN A 267 21.21 -38.90 12.42
C ASN A 267 21.56 -40.27 13.01
N ARG A 268 21.42 -41.31 12.18
CA ARG A 268 21.70 -42.73 12.48
C ARG A 268 22.87 -43.30 11.68
N GLN A 269 23.76 -42.45 11.17
CA GLN A 269 24.90 -42.90 10.37
C GLN A 269 26.02 -43.54 11.20
N GLY A 270 26.12 -43.19 12.49
CA GLY A 270 27.05 -43.77 13.45
C GLY A 270 26.38 -44.74 14.43
N ASP A 271 27.11 -45.10 15.49
CA ASP A 271 26.65 -46.11 16.48
C ASP A 271 25.58 -45.56 17.44
N THR A 272 25.57 -44.25 17.65
CA THR A 272 24.59 -43.55 18.49
C THR A 272 23.76 -42.58 17.65
N GLU A 273 22.44 -42.62 17.85
CA GLU A 273 21.52 -41.67 17.22
C GLU A 273 21.70 -40.26 17.81
N LYS A 274 21.96 -39.28 16.94
CA LYS A 274 21.98 -37.86 17.30
C LYS A 274 20.66 -37.21 16.87
N LYS A 275 20.01 -36.46 17.76
CA LYS A 275 18.72 -35.81 17.49
C LYS A 275 18.86 -34.29 17.49
N THR A 276 18.34 -33.65 16.46
CA THR A 276 18.22 -32.19 16.37
C THR A 276 16.74 -31.83 16.33
N LEU A 277 16.28 -30.95 17.22
CA LEU A 277 14.90 -30.45 17.18
C LEU A 277 14.79 -29.35 16.12
N ILE A 278 13.91 -29.56 15.15
CA ILE A 278 13.61 -28.60 14.09
C ILE A 278 12.27 -27.94 14.38
N THR A 279 12.20 -26.61 14.23
CA THR A 279 10.97 -25.82 14.34
C THR A 279 10.52 -25.39 12.96
N ILE A 280 9.27 -25.68 12.62
CA ILE A 280 8.58 -25.24 11.41
C ILE A 280 8.12 -23.80 11.67
N SER A 281 8.58 -22.86 10.84
CA SER A 281 8.26 -21.44 10.99
C SER A 281 6.77 -21.16 10.77
N ASP A 282 6.25 -20.04 11.28
CA ASP A 282 4.85 -19.64 11.04
C ASP A 282 4.54 -19.49 9.53
N THR A 283 5.50 -19.00 8.76
CA THR A 283 5.40 -18.91 7.29
C THR A 283 5.29 -20.30 6.64
N ASP A 284 6.09 -21.26 7.09
CA ASP A 284 6.04 -22.64 6.59
C ASP A 284 4.74 -23.32 7.02
N MET A 285 4.28 -23.10 8.26
CA MET A 285 2.99 -23.60 8.75
C MET A 285 1.81 -23.05 7.93
N ALA A 286 1.86 -21.77 7.54
CA ALA A 286 0.87 -21.19 6.65
C ALA A 286 0.94 -21.78 5.23
N THR A 287 2.15 -22.05 4.73
CA THR A 287 2.37 -22.69 3.43
C THR A 287 1.84 -24.13 3.42
N ILE A 288 2.13 -24.92 4.47
CA ILE A 288 1.57 -26.26 4.67
C ILE A 288 0.05 -26.20 4.75
N LYS A 289 -0.51 -25.27 5.53
CA LYS A 289 -1.97 -25.11 5.61
C LYS A 289 -2.57 -24.83 4.23
N CYS A 290 -1.96 -23.96 3.43
CA CYS A 290 -2.42 -23.67 2.07
C CYS A 290 -2.41 -24.94 1.20
N PHE A 291 -1.33 -25.73 1.25
CA PHE A 291 -1.25 -27.01 0.55
C PHE A 291 -2.35 -27.99 1.00
N VAL A 292 -2.55 -28.15 2.32
CA VAL A 292 -3.59 -29.02 2.89
C VAL A 292 -4.99 -28.56 2.48
N ASP A 293 -5.33 -27.28 2.65
CA ASP A 293 -6.64 -26.75 2.27
C ASP A 293 -6.94 -26.92 0.77
N THR A 294 -5.90 -26.94 -0.06
CA THR A 294 -6.01 -27.03 -1.52
C THR A 294 -6.16 -28.49 -2.00
N HIS A 295 -5.50 -29.43 -1.33
CA HIS A 295 -5.34 -30.80 -1.83
C HIS A 295 -5.99 -31.88 -0.95
N TYR A 296 -6.29 -31.59 0.32
CA TYR A 296 -6.98 -32.52 1.20
C TYR A 296 -8.49 -32.34 1.03
N THR A 297 -9.08 -33.12 0.13
CA THR A 297 -10.51 -33.08 -0.16
C THR A 297 -11.31 -33.93 0.84
N SER A 298 -12.60 -33.62 0.98
CA SER A 298 -13.48 -34.24 1.99
C SER A 298 -13.73 -35.74 1.80
N ASP A 299 -13.41 -36.28 0.62
CA ASP A 299 -13.53 -37.69 0.27
C ASP A 299 -12.26 -38.50 0.53
N MET A 300 -11.15 -37.85 0.89
CA MET A 300 -9.91 -38.54 1.25
C MET A 300 -9.88 -38.92 2.73
N THR A 301 -9.23 -40.04 3.03
CA THR A 301 -8.70 -40.32 4.37
C THR A 301 -7.37 -39.60 4.61
N ASP A 302 -6.90 -39.53 5.85
CA ASP A 302 -5.58 -38.98 6.17
C ASP A 302 -4.47 -39.75 5.43
N GLY A 303 -4.59 -41.07 5.39
CA GLY A 303 -3.66 -41.96 4.72
C GLY A 303 -3.63 -41.72 3.20
N GLU A 304 -4.79 -41.51 2.58
CA GLU A 304 -4.88 -41.15 1.16
C GLU A 304 -4.24 -39.78 0.89
N PHE A 305 -4.49 -38.79 1.74
CA PHE A 305 -3.89 -37.47 1.60
C PHE A 305 -2.35 -37.50 1.80
N LEU A 306 -1.86 -38.31 2.73
CA LEU A 306 -0.42 -38.48 2.96
C LEU A 306 0.25 -39.24 1.81
N ASP A 307 -0.39 -40.26 1.26
CA ASP A 307 0.06 -40.93 0.03
C ASP A 307 0.12 -39.96 -1.15
N TYR A 308 -0.95 -39.17 -1.35
CA TYR A 308 -0.96 -38.10 -2.34
C TYR A 308 0.17 -37.11 -2.12
N THR A 309 0.44 -36.70 -0.87
CA THR A 309 1.51 -35.74 -0.55
C THR A 309 2.89 -36.26 -0.95
N VAL A 310 3.19 -37.53 -0.64
CA VAL A 310 4.46 -38.18 -1.03
C VAL A 310 4.59 -38.22 -2.55
N GLN A 311 3.54 -38.64 -3.25
CA GLN A 311 3.55 -38.71 -4.72
C GLN A 311 3.62 -37.33 -5.37
N TRP A 312 2.94 -36.32 -4.80
CA TRP A 312 2.97 -34.96 -5.29
C TRP A 312 4.39 -34.38 -5.19
N LEU A 313 5.07 -34.58 -4.05
CA LEU A 313 6.47 -34.16 -3.88
C LEU A 313 7.40 -34.89 -4.83
N ASN A 314 7.19 -36.20 -5.02
CA ASN A 314 7.94 -36.99 -5.98
C ASN A 314 7.74 -36.46 -7.43
N LYS A 315 6.52 -36.11 -7.83
CA LYS A 315 6.20 -35.71 -9.22
C LYS A 315 6.45 -34.24 -9.54
N LYS A 316 6.24 -33.34 -8.59
CA LYS A 316 6.21 -31.89 -8.85
C LYS A 316 7.50 -31.18 -8.50
N ILE A 317 8.48 -31.85 -7.91
CA ILE A 317 9.71 -31.23 -7.45
C ILE A 317 10.89 -31.66 -8.32
N SER A 318 11.65 -30.68 -8.80
CA SER A 318 12.88 -30.90 -9.56
C SER A 318 14.05 -31.24 -8.64
N TYR A 319 14.76 -32.32 -8.94
CA TYR A 319 15.92 -32.74 -8.14
C TYR A 319 17.10 -31.79 -8.31
N ALA A 320 17.53 -31.20 -7.20
CA ALA A 320 18.58 -30.21 -7.16
C ALA A 320 19.97 -30.87 -7.16
N ASP A 321 20.41 -31.37 -8.31
CA ASP A 321 21.77 -31.90 -8.50
C ASP A 321 22.64 -31.07 -9.44
N GLY A 322 22.08 -30.01 -10.05
CA GLY A 322 22.74 -29.20 -11.07
C GLY A 322 22.88 -29.85 -12.44
N TYR A 323 22.43 -31.09 -12.62
CA TYR A 323 22.46 -31.82 -13.90
C TYR A 323 21.04 -32.04 -14.45
N HIS A 324 20.13 -32.56 -13.64
CA HIS A 324 18.72 -32.80 -13.97
C HIS A 324 17.80 -31.67 -13.48
N GLY A 325 18.31 -30.75 -12.65
CA GLY A 325 17.57 -29.64 -12.09
C GLY A 325 18.45 -28.49 -11.61
N PRO A 326 17.89 -27.54 -10.83
CA PRO A 326 18.64 -26.40 -10.33
C PRO A 326 19.86 -26.81 -9.49
N ALA A 327 20.88 -25.95 -9.44
CA ALA A 327 22.08 -26.22 -8.66
C ALA A 327 21.78 -26.30 -7.15
N TYR A 328 22.54 -27.14 -6.43
CA TYR A 328 22.48 -27.28 -4.97
C TYR A 328 22.50 -25.93 -4.22
N SER A 329 23.28 -24.96 -4.69
CA SER A 329 23.38 -23.64 -4.05
C SER A 329 22.04 -22.91 -3.96
N THR A 330 21.07 -23.27 -4.79
CA THR A 330 19.77 -22.60 -4.86
C THR A 330 18.80 -22.99 -3.74
N ILE A 331 19.06 -24.05 -2.97
CA ILE A 331 18.10 -24.56 -1.97
C ILE A 331 18.49 -24.28 -0.51
N TRP A 332 19.75 -23.93 -0.22
CA TRP A 332 20.26 -23.84 1.16
C TRP A 332 19.85 -22.58 1.92
N ASN A 333 19.37 -21.54 1.24
CA ASN A 333 18.94 -20.29 1.85
C ASN A 333 17.42 -20.23 2.13
N ARG A 334 16.70 -21.35 1.99
CA ARG A 334 15.26 -21.46 2.21
C ARG A 334 14.93 -22.65 3.10
N SER A 335 13.74 -22.63 3.71
CA SER A 335 13.23 -23.80 4.43
C SER A 335 12.96 -24.97 3.47
N HIS A 336 12.87 -26.19 4.01
CA HIS A 336 12.52 -27.36 3.20
C HIS A 336 11.12 -27.25 2.58
N VAL A 337 10.17 -26.70 3.34
CA VAL A 337 8.78 -26.48 2.93
C VAL A 337 8.70 -25.46 1.80
N ASP A 338 9.40 -24.34 1.93
CA ASP A 338 9.41 -23.28 0.91
C ASP A 338 10.04 -23.76 -0.39
N ASN A 339 11.19 -24.46 -0.30
CA ASN A 339 11.82 -25.11 -1.44
C ASN A 339 10.86 -26.03 -2.20
N CYS A 340 10.12 -26.89 -1.47
CA CYS A 340 9.21 -27.84 -2.10
C CYS A 340 7.92 -27.17 -2.60
N PHE A 341 7.17 -26.50 -1.74
CA PHE A 341 5.82 -26.03 -2.10
C PHE A 341 5.80 -24.76 -2.93
N ASN A 342 6.77 -23.86 -2.79
CA ASN A 342 6.78 -22.60 -3.56
C ASN A 342 7.74 -22.66 -4.75
N TYR A 343 8.95 -23.20 -4.56
CA TYR A 343 9.99 -23.19 -5.60
C TYR A 343 10.08 -24.48 -6.42
N LYS A 344 9.36 -25.52 -6.02
CA LYS A 344 9.32 -26.81 -6.73
C LYS A 344 10.72 -27.41 -6.98
N VAL A 345 11.62 -27.26 -6.00
CA VAL A 345 13.00 -27.76 -6.08
C VAL A 345 13.44 -28.40 -4.75
N GLY A 346 14.24 -29.47 -4.78
CA GLY A 346 14.74 -30.07 -3.54
C GLY A 346 15.70 -31.24 -3.74
N GLN A 347 16.18 -31.79 -2.63
CA GLN A 347 16.85 -33.09 -2.54
C GLN A 347 16.18 -33.96 -1.47
N CYS A 348 16.70 -35.18 -1.25
CA CYS A 348 16.18 -36.13 -0.27
C CYS A 348 15.84 -35.50 1.09
N ILE A 349 16.67 -34.58 1.60
CA ILE A 349 16.37 -33.86 2.85
C ILE A 349 15.18 -32.91 2.72
N GLN A 350 15.05 -32.14 1.62
CA GLN A 350 13.93 -31.21 1.42
C GLN A 350 12.61 -31.95 1.27
N TYR A 351 12.55 -33.00 0.43
CA TYR A 351 11.29 -33.73 0.22
C TYR A 351 10.82 -34.38 1.50
N ASN A 352 11.71 -35.13 2.15
CA ASN A 352 11.34 -35.94 3.30
C ASN A 352 11.13 -35.10 4.56
N SER A 353 11.82 -33.96 4.69
CA SER A 353 11.48 -32.97 5.72
C SER A 353 10.12 -32.32 5.48
N THR A 354 9.73 -32.10 4.22
CA THR A 354 8.41 -31.55 3.89
C THR A 354 7.30 -32.57 4.16
N ILE A 355 7.50 -33.85 3.82
CA ILE A 355 6.59 -34.95 4.22
C ILE A 355 6.43 -34.95 5.74
N CYS A 356 7.55 -34.97 6.47
CA CYS A 356 7.55 -34.94 7.93
C CYS A 356 6.76 -33.73 8.46
N ALA A 357 7.02 -32.53 7.93
CA ALA A 357 6.34 -31.32 8.35
C ALA A 357 4.82 -31.37 8.13
N VAL A 358 4.34 -31.90 7.00
CA VAL A 358 2.91 -32.14 6.76
C VAL A 358 2.34 -33.15 7.76
N MET A 359 3.06 -34.24 8.03
CA MET A 359 2.63 -35.24 9.03
C MET A 359 2.51 -34.63 10.43
N ARG A 360 3.46 -33.78 10.85
CA ARG A 360 3.40 -33.05 12.11
C ARG A 360 2.23 -32.07 12.16
N TYR A 361 1.96 -31.39 11.05
CA TYR A 361 0.80 -30.51 10.89
C TYR A 361 -0.53 -31.28 11.05
N LEU A 362 -0.60 -32.53 10.61
CA LEU A 362 -1.76 -33.40 10.78
C LEU A 362 -1.82 -34.10 12.14
N GLY A 363 -0.76 -34.04 12.94
CA GLY A 363 -0.72 -34.60 14.30
C GLY A 363 -0.03 -35.96 14.43
N TYR A 364 0.50 -36.51 13.34
CA TYR A 364 1.25 -37.77 13.32
C TYR A 364 2.59 -37.62 14.05
N ASP A 365 3.02 -38.68 14.72
CA ASP A 365 4.36 -38.75 15.28
C ASP A 365 5.39 -39.07 14.21
N ALA A 366 6.03 -38.02 13.68
CA ALA A 366 6.93 -38.12 12.54
C ALA A 366 8.28 -37.45 12.81
N ARG A 367 9.30 -37.91 12.10
CA ARG A 367 10.67 -37.42 12.17
C ARG A 367 11.40 -37.63 10.86
N VAL A 368 12.46 -36.85 10.65
CA VAL A 368 13.38 -37.06 9.53
C VAL A 368 14.53 -37.91 10.02
N VAL A 369 14.96 -38.87 9.22
CA VAL A 369 16.11 -39.71 9.54
C VAL A 369 17.18 -39.50 8.49
N GLN A 370 18.39 -39.19 8.94
CA GLN A 370 19.60 -39.23 8.13
C GLN A 370 20.27 -40.59 8.33
N GLY A 371 20.52 -41.30 7.26
CA GLY A 371 21.19 -42.59 7.30
C GLY A 371 21.90 -42.91 6.01
N TRP A 372 21.96 -44.20 5.70
CA TRP A 372 22.68 -44.73 4.56
C TRP A 372 21.71 -45.37 3.56
N ARG A 373 21.94 -45.12 2.27
CA ARG A 373 21.33 -45.84 1.16
C ARG A 373 22.42 -46.52 0.35
N GLY A 374 22.22 -47.76 -0.11
CA GLY A 374 23.27 -48.49 -0.83
C GLY A 374 22.94 -49.93 -1.16
N SER A 375 23.86 -50.63 -1.84
CA SER A 375 23.78 -52.08 -2.06
C SER A 375 24.57 -52.89 -1.03
N SER A 376 25.50 -52.24 -0.32
CA SER A 376 26.21 -52.78 0.84
C SER A 376 26.77 -51.65 1.71
N LEU A 377 27.27 -51.96 2.92
CA LEU A 377 27.95 -50.95 3.77
C LEU A 377 29.20 -50.35 3.13
N GLY A 378 29.82 -51.06 2.17
CA GLY A 378 30.97 -50.58 1.39
C GLY A 378 30.59 -49.81 0.12
N ASN A 379 29.31 -49.81 -0.26
CA ASN A 379 28.78 -49.07 -1.41
C ASN A 379 27.48 -48.35 -1.01
N LYS A 380 27.65 -47.23 -0.29
CA LYS A 380 26.57 -46.44 0.31
C LYS A 380 26.78 -44.93 0.14
N TRP A 381 25.69 -44.17 0.14
CA TRP A 381 25.65 -42.72 0.19
C TRP A 381 24.67 -42.25 1.26
N GLN A 382 24.84 -41.01 1.67
CA GLN A 382 23.93 -40.36 2.61
C GLN A 382 22.53 -40.23 1.97
N HIS A 383 21.52 -40.55 2.76
CA HIS A 383 20.12 -40.39 2.36
C HIS A 383 19.28 -39.95 3.55
N PHE A 384 18.24 -39.19 3.26
CA PHE A 384 17.26 -38.76 4.26
C PHE A 384 15.90 -39.32 3.88
N TRP A 385 15.16 -39.83 4.85
CA TRP A 385 13.76 -40.28 4.70
C TRP A 385 12.92 -39.79 5.88
N CYS A 386 11.60 -39.84 5.73
CA CYS A 386 10.68 -39.56 6.82
C CYS A 386 10.30 -40.87 7.51
N GLU A 387 10.21 -40.87 8.83
CA GLU A 387 9.59 -41.93 9.60
C GLU A 387 8.30 -41.45 10.25
N VAL A 388 7.32 -42.34 10.31
CA VAL A 388 6.12 -42.19 11.13
C VAL A 388 6.04 -43.33 12.13
N THR A 389 5.76 -43.01 13.39
CA THR A 389 5.51 -43.99 14.44
C THR A 389 4.01 -44.22 14.58
N ILE A 390 3.59 -45.47 14.37
CA ILE A 390 2.20 -45.92 14.44
C ILE A 390 2.16 -47.09 15.42
N ASN A 391 1.43 -46.92 16.52
CA ASN A 391 1.28 -47.94 17.58
C ASN A 391 2.64 -48.49 18.07
N GLY A 392 3.61 -47.59 18.28
CA GLY A 392 4.95 -47.92 18.76
C GLY A 392 5.90 -48.54 17.72
N LYS A 393 5.47 -48.64 16.45
CA LYS A 393 6.28 -49.16 15.35
C LYS A 393 6.56 -48.09 14.31
N ASP A 394 7.79 -48.09 13.81
CA ASP A 394 8.26 -47.13 12.83
C ASP A 394 8.09 -47.61 11.40
N TYR A 395 7.59 -46.72 10.55
CA TYR A 395 7.38 -46.93 9.13
C TYR A 395 8.05 -45.83 8.33
N VAL A 396 8.55 -46.19 7.15
CA VAL A 396 9.25 -45.34 6.21
C VAL A 396 8.25 -44.65 5.27
N MET A 397 8.41 -43.35 5.15
CA MET A 397 7.84 -42.48 4.12
C MET A 397 9.02 -41.90 3.34
N ASP A 398 9.07 -42.11 2.02
CA ASP A 398 10.17 -41.64 1.19
C ASP A 398 9.69 -41.25 -0.20
N SER A 399 10.27 -40.19 -0.75
CA SER A 399 10.05 -39.77 -2.12
C SER A 399 11.40 -39.58 -2.81
N TYR A 400 11.59 -40.22 -3.97
CA TYR A 400 12.81 -40.06 -4.74
C TYR A 400 12.52 -39.94 -6.23
N ASN A 401 12.81 -38.77 -6.78
CA ASN A 401 12.74 -38.52 -8.21
C ASN A 401 14.15 -38.17 -8.68
N TYR A 402 14.91 -39.19 -9.08
CA TYR A 402 16.22 -39.03 -9.71
C TYR A 402 16.08 -39.58 -11.11
N GLY A 403 16.14 -38.72 -12.12
CA GLY A 403 15.75 -39.02 -13.50
C GLY A 403 16.45 -40.21 -14.17
N THR A 404 17.47 -40.81 -13.54
CA THR A 404 18.20 -42.00 -14.01
C THR A 404 17.84 -43.30 -13.29
N ASP A 405 17.33 -43.24 -12.04
CA ASP A 405 17.13 -44.43 -11.18
C ASP A 405 15.67 -44.93 -11.18
N GLY A 406 14.84 -44.32 -12.01
CA GLY A 406 13.40 -44.56 -12.03
C GLY A 406 12.67 -43.75 -10.96
N ASP A 407 11.38 -43.60 -11.18
CA ASP A 407 10.49 -42.82 -10.32
C ASP A 407 9.86 -43.73 -9.26
N TRP A 408 10.29 -43.60 -8.00
CA TRP A 408 9.82 -44.45 -6.91
C TRP A 408 9.62 -43.68 -5.60
N TYR A 409 8.76 -44.24 -4.77
CA TYR A 409 8.42 -43.68 -3.47
C TYR A 409 7.97 -44.80 -2.52
N PHE A 410 8.09 -44.57 -1.21
CA PHE A 410 7.58 -45.44 -0.16
C PHE A 410 6.54 -44.69 0.67
N VAL A 411 5.40 -45.35 0.92
CA VAL A 411 4.36 -44.85 1.83
C VAL A 411 4.14 -45.87 2.92
N CYS A 412 4.38 -45.49 4.17
CA CYS A 412 4.16 -46.29 5.37
C CYS A 412 4.74 -47.72 5.27
N ALA A 413 5.90 -47.86 4.61
CA ALA A 413 6.56 -49.13 4.39
C ALA A 413 7.35 -49.56 5.64
N THR A 414 7.41 -50.84 5.94
CA THR A 414 8.41 -51.36 6.88
C THR A 414 9.79 -51.32 6.23
N TYR A 415 10.85 -51.28 7.03
CA TYR A 415 12.22 -51.43 6.52
C TYR A 415 12.49 -52.75 5.77
N GLY A 416 11.65 -53.78 5.97
CA GLY A 416 11.70 -55.01 5.18
C GLY A 416 11.06 -54.84 3.80
N GLU A 417 9.98 -54.07 3.69
CA GLU A 417 9.27 -53.77 2.44
C GLU A 417 10.02 -52.77 1.56
N THR A 418 10.96 -52.00 2.11
CA THR A 418 11.88 -51.17 1.31
C THR A 418 12.96 -51.99 0.60
N ARG A 419 12.97 -53.33 0.79
CA ARG A 419 13.94 -54.24 0.17
C ARG A 419 13.57 -54.76 -1.24
N PRO A 420 12.36 -55.28 -1.52
CA PRO A 420 12.14 -56.09 -2.72
C PRO A 420 12.00 -55.34 -4.06
N TYR A 421 11.98 -53.99 -4.08
CA TYR A 421 11.81 -53.21 -5.30
C TYR A 421 13.11 -53.22 -6.11
N SER A 422 13.21 -54.27 -6.91
CA SER A 422 14.40 -54.79 -7.58
C SER A 422 14.44 -54.35 -9.04
N TYR A 423 14.70 -53.06 -9.26
CA TYR A 423 15.40 -52.60 -10.46
C TYR A 423 16.31 -51.45 -9.99
N ASN A 424 17.62 -51.73 -9.90
CA ASN A 424 18.70 -50.84 -9.39
C ASN A 424 18.76 -50.67 -7.85
N SER A 425 19.03 -51.78 -7.15
CA SER A 425 19.03 -51.93 -5.69
C SER A 425 19.78 -50.85 -4.89
N HIS A 426 19.02 -50.00 -4.19
CA HIS A 426 19.52 -48.96 -3.31
C HIS A 426 18.68 -48.92 -2.02
N TYR A 427 19.06 -49.73 -1.02
CA TYR A 427 18.28 -49.98 0.19
C TYR A 427 18.53 -48.95 1.28
N ILE A 428 17.50 -48.59 2.06
CA ILE A 428 17.69 -47.85 3.31
C ILE A 428 18.30 -48.77 4.35
N MET A 429 19.47 -48.39 4.84
CA MET A 429 20.22 -49.09 5.88
C MET A 429 20.14 -48.30 7.18
N ASN A 430 19.60 -48.95 8.22
CA ASN A 430 19.58 -48.42 9.58
C ASN A 430 20.56 -49.26 10.42
N ASN A 431 21.55 -48.61 11.03
CA ASN A 431 22.53 -49.27 11.91
C ASN A 431 21.89 -49.97 13.12
N LYS A 432 20.64 -49.65 13.49
CA LYS A 432 19.90 -50.37 14.56
C LYS A 432 19.17 -51.63 14.09
N LEU A 433 19.04 -51.83 12.77
CA LEU A 433 18.38 -52.99 12.15
C LEU A 433 19.38 -53.90 11.42
N MET A 434 20.65 -53.52 11.43
CA MET A 434 21.82 -54.35 11.13
C MET A 434 22.50 -54.69 12.45
#